data_AF-A0A966FNF7-F1
#
_entry.id   AF-A0A966FNF7-F1
#
_cell.length_a   1.000
_cell.length_b   1.000
_cell.length_c   1.000
_cell.angle_alpha   90.00
_cell.angle_beta   90.00
_cell.angle_gamma   90.00
#
_symmetry.space_group_name_H-M   'P 1'
#
loop_
_entity.id
_entity.type
_entity.pdbx_description
1 polymer ?
#
loop_
_entity_poly.entity_id
_entity_poly.type
_entity_poly.pdbx_seq_one_letter_code
_entity_poly.pdbx_strand_id
1 'polypeptide(L)'
;MFKITKKQKLGPEMVLMEINAPQVTKHVQPGQFIILRVNEKGERIPLTVADFDSEKRRVTIVFQKVGKTTYLLGSIPEGGSILDVTGPLGTPSEISKFGTVVCVGGGVGVAPIYPIVKKLKSEGNEVISIIGYRSKNYVFWEEKIKNVSDKLLIATNDGTY
;
A
#
# COMPACT_ATOMS: atom_id res chain seq x y z
N MET A 1 -0.72 -6.12 20.70
CA MET A 1 -0.13 -6.83 19.54
C MET A 1 -1.16 -6.89 18.41
N PHE A 2 -0.72 -6.70 17.18
CA PHE A 2 -1.56 -6.58 15.99
C PHE A 2 -1.32 -7.80 15.08
N LYS A 3 -2.37 -8.58 14.84
CA LYS A 3 -2.26 -9.86 14.11
C LYS A 3 -2.12 -9.64 12.60
N ILE A 4 -1.20 -10.36 11.98
CA ILE A 4 -1.07 -10.44 10.52
C ILE A 4 -2.09 -11.47 10.03
N THR A 5 -3.12 -11.00 9.32
CA THR A 5 -4.23 -11.83 8.82
C THR A 5 -3.96 -12.40 7.43
N LYS A 6 -3.06 -11.78 6.67
CA LYS A 6 -2.64 -12.26 5.35
C LYS A 6 -1.21 -11.82 5.08
N LYS A 7 -0.42 -12.68 4.44
CA LYS A 7 0.90 -12.31 3.91
C LYS A 7 1.08 -12.83 2.48
N GLN A 8 1.53 -11.98 1.57
CA GLN A 8 1.76 -12.35 0.18
C GLN A 8 3.06 -11.75 -0.34
N LYS A 9 3.86 -12.55 -1.05
CA LYS A 9 4.99 -12.04 -1.85
C LYS A 9 4.45 -11.46 -3.15
N LEU A 10 4.76 -10.19 -3.43
CA LEU A 10 4.29 -9.49 -4.64
C LEU A 10 5.34 -9.46 -5.76
N GLY A 11 6.62 -9.60 -5.40
CA GLY A 11 7.74 -9.59 -6.34
C GLY A 11 9.06 -9.86 -5.61
N PRO A 12 10.21 -9.64 -6.27
CA PRO A 12 11.51 -9.69 -5.61
C PRO A 12 11.56 -8.68 -4.47
N GLU A 13 11.82 -9.16 -3.26
CA GLU A 13 11.90 -8.35 -2.03
C GLU A 13 10.64 -7.52 -1.66
N MET A 14 9.50 -7.69 -2.34
CA MET A 14 8.25 -6.97 -2.02
C MET A 14 7.23 -7.86 -1.34
N VAL A 15 6.67 -7.37 -0.24
CA VAL A 15 5.74 -8.09 0.63
C VAL A 15 4.49 -7.25 0.89
N LEU A 16 3.33 -7.88 0.76
CA LEU A 16 2.04 -7.39 1.22
C LEU A 16 1.71 -8.05 2.55
N MET A 17 1.23 -7.26 3.51
CA MET A 17 0.65 -7.76 4.75
C MET A 17 -0.69 -7.09 5.04
N GLU A 18 -1.68 -7.89 5.38
CA GLU A 18 -2.91 -7.39 6.01
C GLU A 18 -2.78 -7.53 7.52
N ILE A 19 -3.08 -6.46 8.25
CA ILE A 19 -2.95 -6.37 9.70
C ILE A 19 -4.32 -6.06 10.28
N ASN A 20 -4.75 -6.83 11.27
CA ASN A 20 -5.95 -6.52 12.06
C ASN A 20 -5.67 -5.30 12.94
N ALA A 21 -6.24 -4.14 12.58
CA ALA A 21 -5.99 -2.85 13.21
C ALA A 21 -7.29 -2.03 13.27
N PRO A 22 -8.26 -2.41 14.12
CA PRO A 22 -9.63 -1.90 14.06
C PRO A 22 -9.75 -0.40 14.32
N GLN A 23 -8.87 0.17 15.16
CA GLN A 23 -8.89 1.60 15.44
C GLN A 23 -8.34 2.41 14.25
N VAL A 24 -7.39 1.85 13.49
CA VAL A 24 -6.86 2.50 12.29
C VAL A 24 -7.93 2.51 11.19
N THR A 25 -8.59 1.37 10.95
CA THR A 25 -9.57 1.23 9.86
C THR A 25 -10.81 2.10 10.00
N LYS A 26 -11.12 2.58 11.21
CA LYS A 26 -12.27 3.48 11.44
C LYS A 26 -12.05 4.89 10.91
N HIS A 27 -10.79 5.34 10.85
CA HIS A 27 -10.47 6.74 10.60
C HIS A 27 -9.54 6.95 9.40
N VAL A 28 -8.95 5.88 8.87
CA VAL A 28 -7.97 5.98 7.79
C VAL A 28 -8.59 6.52 6.51
N GLN A 29 -7.87 7.42 5.87
CA GLN A 29 -8.19 8.03 4.59
C GLN A 29 -7.03 7.85 3.61
N PRO A 30 -7.28 7.94 2.28
CA PRO A 30 -6.22 7.90 1.28
C PRO A 30 -5.09 8.89 1.56
N GLY A 31 -3.84 8.48 1.32
CA GLY A 31 -2.64 9.28 1.58
C GLY A 31 -2.05 9.13 2.98
N GLN A 32 -2.77 8.51 3.92
CA GLN A 32 -2.28 8.31 5.29
C GLN A 32 -1.41 7.07 5.46
N PHE A 33 -0.64 7.06 6.55
CA PHE A 33 0.29 5.99 6.89
C PHE A 33 0.12 5.54 8.35
N ILE A 34 0.77 4.44 8.70
CA ILE A 34 0.94 3.98 10.08
C ILE A 34 2.42 4.00 10.46
N ILE A 35 2.72 4.14 11.75
CA ILE A 35 4.02 3.80 12.31
C ILE A 35 3.89 2.45 13.00
N LEU A 36 4.84 1.54 12.74
CA LEU A 36 4.91 0.25 13.42
C LEU A 36 6.25 0.02 14.10
N ARG A 37 6.25 -0.85 15.10
CA ARG A 37 7.46 -1.42 15.73
C ARG A 37 7.27 -2.93 15.87
N VAL A 38 8.24 -3.70 15.38
CA VAL A 38 8.11 -5.16 15.25
C VAL A 38 8.18 -5.87 16.61
N ASN A 39 9.17 -5.51 17.45
CA ASN A 39 9.41 -6.11 18.76
C ASN A 39 9.96 -5.05 19.74
N GLU A 40 10.18 -5.42 21.00
CA GLU A 40 10.57 -4.48 22.07
C GLU A 40 11.88 -3.73 21.78
N LYS A 41 12.83 -4.38 21.09
CA LYS A 41 14.14 -3.83 20.71
C LYS A 41 14.14 -3.21 19.31
N GLY A 42 12.99 -3.20 18.63
CA GLY A 42 12.84 -2.72 17.26
C GLY A 42 12.74 -1.19 17.19
N GLU A 43 13.11 -0.62 16.06
CA GLU A 43 12.86 0.78 15.74
C GLU A 43 11.41 0.99 15.24
N ARG A 44 10.98 2.25 15.22
CA ARG A 44 9.68 2.68 14.69
C ARG A 44 9.85 3.08 13.23
N ILE A 45 9.12 2.45 12.31
CA ILE A 45 9.16 2.80 10.88
C ILE A 45 7.78 3.19 10.35
N PRO A 46 7.68 4.19 9.46
CA PRO A 46 6.45 4.54 8.78
C PRO A 46 6.20 3.61 7.58
N LEU A 47 4.95 3.18 7.37
CA LEU A 47 4.50 2.49 6.17
C LEU A 47 3.11 2.99 5.77
N THR A 48 2.93 3.32 4.49
CA THR A 48 1.65 3.79 3.94
C THR A 48 0.58 2.71 4.07
N VAL A 49 -0.66 3.12 4.37
CA VAL A 49 -1.82 2.24 4.27
C VAL A 49 -2.20 2.13 2.79
N ALA A 50 -1.84 1.01 2.19
CA ALA A 50 -2.03 0.76 0.76
C ALA A 50 -3.45 0.28 0.40
N ASP A 51 -4.20 -0.23 1.36
CA ASP A 51 -5.64 -0.51 1.25
C ASP A 51 -6.22 -0.69 2.66
N PHE A 52 -7.54 -0.66 2.80
CA PHE A 52 -8.18 -0.93 4.09
C PHE A 52 -9.60 -1.46 3.90
N ASP A 53 -10.02 -2.28 4.84
CA ASP A 53 -11.34 -2.92 4.90
C ASP A 53 -11.90 -2.71 6.31
N SER A 54 -12.84 -1.77 6.43
CA SER A 54 -13.43 -1.38 7.71
C SER A 54 -14.34 -2.48 8.29
N GLU A 55 -14.98 -3.28 7.44
CA GLU A 55 -15.84 -4.39 7.87
C GLU A 55 -14.99 -5.51 8.48
N LYS A 56 -13.91 -5.89 7.79
CA LYS A 56 -12.98 -6.93 8.26
C LYS A 56 -11.94 -6.40 9.24
N ARG A 57 -11.92 -5.08 9.50
CA ARG A 57 -11.01 -4.39 10.43
C ARG A 57 -9.52 -4.56 10.06
N ARG A 58 -9.21 -4.57 8.77
CA ARG A 58 -7.87 -4.81 8.24
C ARG A 58 -7.31 -3.59 7.53
N VAL A 59 -6.05 -3.28 7.80
CA VAL A 59 -5.23 -2.39 6.97
C VAL A 59 -4.23 -3.22 6.19
N THR A 60 -4.01 -2.85 4.93
CA THR A 60 -3.02 -3.46 4.06
C THR A 60 -1.81 -2.55 3.97
N ILE A 61 -0.64 -3.11 4.23
CA ILE A 61 0.65 -2.46 3.94
C ILE A 61 1.37 -3.23 2.84
N VAL A 62 2.14 -2.49 2.04
CA VAL A 62 3.07 -3.06 1.07
C VAL A 62 4.42 -2.41 1.32
N PHE A 63 5.46 -3.23 1.43
CA PHE A 63 6.81 -2.75 1.71
C PHE A 63 7.85 -3.58 0.96
N GLN A 64 9.00 -2.95 0.73
CA GLN A 64 10.18 -3.60 0.18
C GLN A 64 11.16 -3.93 1.32
N LYS A 65 11.78 -5.11 1.25
CA LYS A 65 12.86 -5.51 2.17
C LYS A 65 14.14 -4.80 1.74
N VAL A 66 14.49 -3.72 2.45
CA VAL A 66 15.63 -2.84 2.14
C VAL A 66 16.60 -2.68 3.31
N GLY A 67 16.23 -3.14 4.51
CA GLY A 67 17.04 -3.00 5.72
C GLY A 67 16.50 -3.83 6.88
N LYS A 68 17.24 -3.81 8.00
CA LYS A 68 17.04 -4.67 9.17
C LYS A 68 15.57 -4.85 9.56
N THR A 69 14.85 -3.75 9.77
CA THR A 69 13.46 -3.78 10.25
C THR A 69 12.48 -4.34 9.22
N THR A 70 12.64 -3.99 7.94
CA THR A 70 11.81 -4.56 6.86
C THR A 70 12.08 -6.05 6.61
N TYR A 71 13.33 -6.52 6.78
CA TYR A 71 13.64 -7.95 6.74
C TYR A 71 13.03 -8.70 7.91
N LEU A 72 13.12 -8.15 9.12
CA LEU A 72 12.51 -8.73 10.31
C LEU A 72 10.98 -8.75 10.22
N LEU A 73 10.35 -7.67 9.76
CA LEU A 73 8.92 -7.64 9.49
C LEU A 73 8.54 -8.72 8.45
N GLY A 74 9.32 -8.78 7.36
CA GLY A 74 9.18 -9.75 6.28
C GLY A 74 9.40 -11.20 6.70
N SER A 75 9.99 -11.51 7.85
CA SER A 75 10.16 -12.88 8.35
C SER A 75 8.97 -13.36 9.18
N ILE A 76 8.11 -12.47 9.67
CA ILE A 76 6.94 -12.85 10.47
C ILE A 76 5.95 -13.61 9.56
N PRO A 77 5.50 -14.82 9.94
CA PRO A 77 4.54 -15.58 9.15
C PRO A 77 3.13 -14.98 9.25
N GLU A 78 2.26 -15.37 8.32
CA GLU A 78 0.81 -15.19 8.50
C GLU A 78 0.37 -15.83 9.82
N GLY A 79 -0.57 -15.20 10.52
CA GLY A 79 -0.96 -15.61 11.88
C GLY A 79 -0.05 -15.07 12.98
N GLY A 80 1.15 -14.60 12.66
CA GLY A 80 2.04 -13.88 13.58
C GLY A 80 1.52 -12.49 13.97
N SER A 81 2.30 -11.73 14.73
CA SER A 81 1.90 -10.42 15.24
C SER A 81 3.01 -9.38 15.24
N ILE A 82 2.61 -8.12 15.12
CA ILE A 82 3.45 -6.93 15.25
C ILE A 82 3.20 -6.35 16.64
N LEU A 83 4.26 -5.90 17.33
CA LEU A 83 4.13 -5.39 18.70
C LEU A 83 3.25 -4.13 18.74
N ASP A 84 3.65 -3.09 18.00
CA ASP A 84 3.00 -1.78 18.00
C ASP A 84 2.59 -1.36 16.59
N VAL A 85 1.39 -0.78 16.49
CA VAL A 85 0.88 -0.07 15.31
C VAL A 85 0.19 1.21 15.80
N THR A 86 0.56 2.34 15.23
CA THR A 86 -0.03 3.65 15.53
C THR A 86 -0.50 4.31 14.23
N GLY A 87 -1.76 4.73 14.20
CA GLY A 87 -2.32 5.54 13.12
C GLY A 87 -3.85 5.55 13.11
N PRO A 88 -4.47 6.07 12.03
CA PRO A 88 -3.79 6.64 10.87
C PRO A 88 -3.03 7.93 11.21
N LEU A 89 -1.95 8.20 10.48
CA LEU A 89 -1.09 9.38 10.63
C LEU A 89 -0.96 10.10 9.29
N GLY A 90 -0.56 11.38 9.36
CA GLY A 90 -0.43 12.26 8.19
C GLY A 90 -1.76 12.90 7.78
N THR A 91 -1.66 13.89 6.91
CA THR A 91 -2.82 14.56 6.32
C THR A 91 -3.37 13.72 5.18
N PRO A 92 -4.70 13.47 5.13
CA PRO A 92 -5.31 12.84 3.96
C PRO A 92 -4.99 13.58 2.67
N SER A 93 -4.95 12.85 1.56
CA SER A 93 -4.85 13.47 0.24
C SER A 93 -6.07 14.36 -0.03
N GLU A 94 -5.85 15.48 -0.70
CA GLU A 94 -6.94 16.30 -1.21
C GLU A 94 -7.67 15.53 -2.32
N ILE A 95 -8.96 15.26 -2.11
CA ILE A 95 -9.81 14.55 -3.06
C ILE A 95 -11.03 15.42 -3.31
N SER A 96 -11.23 15.75 -4.59
CA SER A 96 -12.41 16.43 -5.10
C SER A 96 -12.64 15.98 -6.54
N LYS A 97 -13.68 16.50 -7.19
CA LYS A 97 -13.88 16.37 -8.62
C LYS A 97 -13.08 17.44 -9.35
N PHE A 98 -11.90 17.06 -9.81
CA PHE A 98 -10.96 17.91 -10.54
C PHE A 98 -11.13 17.83 -12.06
N GLY A 99 -11.69 16.74 -12.58
CA GLY A 99 -11.78 16.46 -14.02
C GLY A 99 -10.90 15.27 -14.38
N THR A 100 -9.88 15.48 -15.21
CA THR A 100 -8.89 14.44 -15.54
C THR A 100 -7.70 14.52 -14.58
N VAL A 101 -7.36 13.40 -13.94
CA VAL A 101 -6.25 13.30 -12.98
C VAL A 101 -5.27 12.23 -13.43
N VAL A 102 -3.98 12.58 -13.47
CA VAL A 102 -2.89 11.64 -13.77
C VAL A 102 -2.21 11.22 -12.47
N CYS A 103 -2.24 9.92 -12.18
CA CYS A 103 -1.63 9.32 -11.00
C CYS A 103 -0.37 8.53 -11.40
N VAL A 104 0.79 8.92 -10.89
CA VAL A 104 2.07 8.28 -11.23
C VAL A 104 2.64 7.55 -10.01
N GLY A 105 2.95 6.26 -10.15
CA GLY A 105 3.52 5.43 -9.07
C GLY A 105 4.68 4.58 -9.56
N GLY A 106 5.78 4.53 -8.80
CA GLY A 106 6.98 3.77 -9.14
C GLY A 106 7.31 2.68 -8.13
N GLY A 107 7.47 1.44 -8.58
CA GLY A 107 7.85 0.29 -7.75
C GLY A 107 6.88 0.09 -6.58
N VAL A 108 7.41 0.06 -5.36
CA VAL A 108 6.58 -0.01 -4.14
C VAL A 108 5.62 1.18 -4.01
N GLY A 109 5.93 2.32 -4.63
CA GLY A 109 5.10 3.53 -4.68
C GLY A 109 3.76 3.35 -5.41
N VAL A 110 3.58 2.26 -6.17
CA VAL A 110 2.27 1.91 -6.75
C VAL A 110 1.25 1.58 -5.66
N ALA A 111 1.68 1.00 -4.54
CA ALA A 111 0.78 0.65 -3.45
C ALA A 111 0.20 1.87 -2.69
N PRO A 112 1.00 2.88 -2.31
CA PRO A 112 0.52 4.16 -1.77
C PRO A 112 -0.50 4.90 -2.63
N ILE A 113 -0.40 4.85 -3.96
CA ILE A 113 -1.31 5.60 -4.84
C ILE A 113 -2.66 4.90 -5.02
N TYR A 114 -2.75 3.58 -4.80
CA TYR A 114 -4.00 2.82 -4.98
C TYR A 114 -5.23 3.43 -4.27
N PRO A 115 -5.20 3.73 -2.96
CA PRO A 115 -6.36 4.29 -2.27
C PRO A 115 -6.74 5.68 -2.81
N ILE A 116 -5.76 6.45 -3.30
CA ILE A 116 -5.97 7.78 -3.90
C ILE A 116 -6.67 7.62 -5.25
N VAL A 117 -6.14 6.78 -6.13
CA VAL A 117 -6.74 6.44 -7.44
C VAL A 117 -8.19 5.96 -7.27
N LYS A 118 -8.41 5.01 -6.36
CA LYS A 118 -9.74 4.48 -6.04
C LYS A 118 -10.71 5.58 -5.59
N LYS A 119 -10.27 6.49 -4.73
CA LYS A 119 -11.12 7.56 -4.20
C LYS A 119 -11.40 8.64 -5.26
N LEU A 120 -10.38 9.08 -6.00
CA LEU A 120 -10.54 10.01 -7.14
C LEU A 120 -11.54 9.48 -8.17
N LYS A 121 -11.44 8.19 -8.50
CA LYS A 121 -12.37 7.53 -9.43
C LYS A 121 -13.80 7.55 -8.90
N SER A 122 -13.99 7.29 -7.60
CA SER A 122 -15.31 7.34 -6.97
C SER A 122 -15.92 8.74 -6.88
N GLU A 123 -15.10 9.81 -6.88
CA GLU A 123 -15.56 11.20 -6.95
C GLU A 123 -15.90 11.66 -8.39
N GLY A 124 -15.83 10.75 -9.37
CA GLY A 124 -16.21 11.04 -10.76
C GLY A 124 -15.13 11.75 -11.57
N ASN A 125 -13.86 11.61 -11.20
CA ASN A 125 -12.74 12.00 -12.05
C ASN A 125 -12.50 10.97 -13.17
N GLU A 126 -11.99 11.44 -14.30
CA GLU A 126 -11.31 10.59 -15.27
C GLU A 126 -9.88 10.35 -14.76
N VAL A 127 -9.52 9.09 -14.50
CA VAL A 127 -8.25 8.76 -13.86
C VAL A 127 -7.33 7.99 -14.82
N ILE A 128 -6.17 8.60 -15.10
CA ILE A 128 -5.10 7.98 -15.89
C ILE A 128 -4.00 7.56 -14.93
N SER A 129 -3.78 6.26 -14.77
CA SER A 129 -2.72 5.71 -13.95
C SER A 129 -1.49 5.37 -14.79
N ILE A 130 -0.32 5.85 -14.38
CA ILE A 130 0.98 5.50 -14.95
C ILE A 130 1.78 4.78 -13.87
N ILE A 131 2.06 3.50 -14.05
CA ILE A 131 2.82 2.70 -13.08
C ILE A 131 4.14 2.22 -13.68
N GLY A 132 5.23 2.53 -12.98
CA GLY A 132 6.59 2.22 -13.40
C GLY A 132 7.20 1.11 -12.55
N TYR A 133 7.88 0.15 -13.18
CA TYR A 133 8.62 -0.90 -12.49
C TYR A 133 10.04 -1.06 -13.07
N ARG A 134 10.92 -1.72 -12.32
CA ARG A 134 12.27 -2.00 -12.80
C ARG A 134 12.28 -2.96 -14.00
N SER A 135 11.42 -3.97 -13.97
CA SER A 135 11.30 -5.05 -14.96
C SER A 135 9.95 -5.77 -14.76
N LYS A 136 9.49 -6.56 -15.72
CA LYS A 136 8.21 -7.30 -15.69
C LYS A 136 8.02 -8.12 -14.40
N ASN A 137 9.08 -8.71 -13.86
CA ASN A 137 9.02 -9.53 -12.64
C ASN A 137 8.71 -8.73 -11.36
N TYR A 138 8.75 -7.40 -11.41
CA TYR A 138 8.38 -6.51 -10.30
C TYR A 138 6.94 -6.00 -10.42
N VAL A 139 6.25 -6.24 -11.53
CA VAL A 139 4.89 -5.77 -11.74
C VAL A 139 3.95 -6.44 -10.75
N PHE A 140 3.22 -5.65 -9.97
CA PHE A 140 2.15 -6.13 -9.09
C PHE A 140 0.93 -5.23 -9.19
N TRP A 141 -0.24 -5.72 -8.75
CA TRP A 141 -1.49 -4.94 -8.69
C TRP A 141 -1.95 -4.27 -10.00
N GLU A 142 -1.48 -4.73 -11.16
CA GLU A 142 -1.92 -4.26 -12.47
C GLU A 142 -3.45 -4.27 -12.59
N GLU A 143 -4.08 -5.44 -12.45
CA GLU A 143 -5.54 -5.57 -12.53
C GLU A 143 -6.25 -4.77 -11.42
N LYS A 144 -5.65 -4.68 -10.24
CA LYS A 144 -6.22 -3.93 -9.11
C LYS A 144 -6.26 -2.43 -9.39
N ILE A 145 -5.23 -1.86 -10.01
CA ILE A 145 -5.16 -0.45 -10.42
C ILE A 145 -6.03 -0.19 -11.66
N LYS A 146 -6.00 -1.11 -12.63
CA LYS A 146 -6.83 -1.05 -13.85
C LYS A 146 -8.31 -0.93 -13.51
N ASN A 147 -8.80 -1.72 -12.54
CA ASN A 147 -10.20 -1.69 -12.10
C ASN A 147 -10.64 -0.38 -11.43
N VAL A 148 -9.71 0.51 -11.09
CA VAL A 148 -9.99 1.83 -10.50
C VAL A 148 -9.47 2.99 -11.34
N SER A 149 -9.11 2.73 -12.60
CA SER A 149 -8.61 3.75 -13.55
C SER A 149 -9.43 3.70 -14.84
N ASP A 150 -9.53 4.81 -15.56
CA ASP A 150 -10.07 4.85 -16.93
C ASP A 150 -9.02 4.38 -17.94
N LYS A 151 -7.76 4.70 -17.67
CA LYS A 151 -6.62 4.27 -18.48
C LYS A 151 -5.46 3.86 -17.58
N LEU A 152 -4.83 2.73 -17.90
CA LEU A 152 -3.61 2.27 -17.26
C LEU A 152 -2.48 2.23 -18.30
N LEU A 153 -1.36 2.86 -17.97
CA LEU A 153 -0.11 2.78 -18.70
C LEU A 153 0.95 2.17 -17.79
N ILE A 154 1.66 1.16 -18.30
CA ILE A 154 2.71 0.47 -17.56
C ILE A 154 4.04 0.72 -18.26
N ALA A 155 5.05 1.09 -17.49
CA ALA A 155 6.41 1.27 -17.98
C ALA A 155 7.37 0.37 -17.21
N THR A 156 8.33 -0.22 -17.94
CA THR A 156 9.46 -0.94 -17.35
C THR A 156 10.77 -0.33 -17.82
N ASN A 157 11.75 -0.20 -16.92
CA ASN A 157 13.04 0.42 -17.27
C ASN A 157 13.78 -0.35 -18.37
N ASP A 158 13.57 -1.66 -18.47
CA ASP A 158 14.21 -2.56 -19.43
C ASP A 158 13.32 -2.89 -20.65
N GLY A 159 12.13 -2.27 -20.76
CA GLY A 159 11.21 -2.49 -21.88
C GLY A 159 10.62 -3.90 -21.96
N THR A 160 10.61 -4.64 -20.84
CA THR A 160 10.11 -6.03 -20.80
C THR A 160 8.58 -6.16 -20.76
N TYR A 161 7.84 -5.05 -20.79
CA TYR A 161 6.38 -5.00 -20.75
C TYR A 161 5.84 -4.37 -22.03
#